data_AF-A0A9P1AS03-F1
#
_entry.id   AF-A0A9P1AS03-F1
#
_cell.length_a   1.000
_cell.length_b   1.000
_cell.length_c   1.000
_cell.angle_alpha   90.00
_cell.angle_beta   90.00
_cell.angle_gamma   90.00
#
_symmetry.space_group_name_H-M   'P 1'
#
loop_
_entity.id
_entity.type
_entity.pdbx_description
1 polymer ?
#
loop_
_entity_poly.entity_id
_entity_poly.type
_entity_poly.pdbx_seq_one_letter_code
_entity_poly.pdbx_strand_id
1 'polypeptide(L)'
;MSVFLTVPVDDFVTDRATLFVAIVQLGYGLPSFALMLFFLFFLGHAKAYTNSFYRLVQMDLLINVLYYINSFLSGRIVRYPSGLNVITGIELFIPGLLTLSTYLVNFFMHLQFCTAFALSAHRISAIYFYSQHDYKWSRWYPFVGLLFVLYAISTNLSLPGTKASVFMANGTLMASVDVEDFNRSTQMKTFYSFVYFTILLVLWLFTSVCVPRKFRDLIKTRGSLSASVRKMTEKLTKIALTYCLLYTGFLIWSVFTTFTTLLNLLPNVLNDNHWALLIYSTDLMTLALPYILIAFDNNVKNDLGLLRKGNEASNEPNDNAFGYLNTWLSARLIRYPDGININVFLERTIPGLMSWPAYLTNFFTHMQFCSACALNIHRITAIVYYDKNEQTWSRWYPLFFLVSFFYSFLPGFSLHGEMVRVELINATLMSTINVEHVNSGIYRKSVYSIVYFLILIALLASTYWLVYRTSTTSNRAIQKVAKKLTRVALVYCVLYTGIIAWTVITVLNTRFAVVSTELLDNHWALLMFVSDSVFLSLPYILLCFDSNVRKHLIRRKSCVISASS
;
A
#
# COMPACT_ATOMS: atom_id res chain seq x y z
N MET A 1 29.00 -38.43 3.55
CA MET A 1 27.93 -39.29 4.10
C MET A 1 26.74 -38.35 4.24
N SER A 2 25.74 -38.46 3.35
CA SER A 2 24.59 -37.54 3.30
C SER A 2 23.78 -37.64 4.59
N VAL A 3 23.59 -36.52 5.28
CA VAL A 3 22.80 -36.46 6.52
C VAL A 3 21.38 -36.07 6.13
N PHE A 4 20.47 -37.03 6.17
CA PHE A 4 19.05 -36.79 5.92
C PHE A 4 18.36 -36.39 7.23
N LEU A 5 17.78 -35.18 7.25
CA LEU A 5 16.86 -34.76 8.28
C LEU A 5 15.43 -35.10 7.83
N THR A 6 14.78 -36.02 8.54
CA THR A 6 13.38 -36.37 8.28
C THR A 6 12.53 -35.92 9.44
N VAL A 7 11.53 -35.09 9.17
CA VAL A 7 10.64 -34.50 10.17
C VAL A 7 9.17 -34.65 9.75
N PRO A 8 8.26 -34.87 10.71
CA PRO A 8 6.82 -34.77 10.47
C PRO A 8 6.47 -33.39 9.93
N VAL A 9 5.58 -33.33 8.94
CA VAL A 9 5.12 -32.06 8.37
C VAL A 9 4.29 -31.25 9.37
N ASP A 10 3.68 -31.94 10.35
CA ASP A 10 2.91 -31.33 11.43
C ASP A 10 3.78 -30.40 12.31
N ASP A 11 5.08 -30.68 12.42
CA ASP A 11 6.03 -29.86 13.18
C ASP A 11 6.32 -28.51 12.49
N PHE A 12 5.95 -28.35 11.20
CA PHE A 12 6.04 -27.07 10.50
C PHE A 12 4.90 -26.11 10.86
N VAL A 13 3.86 -26.56 11.58
CA VAL A 13 2.83 -25.68 12.15
C VAL A 13 3.42 -24.98 13.38
N THR A 14 4.27 -23.99 13.14
CA THR A 14 4.95 -23.21 14.18
C THR A 14 4.16 -21.96 14.55
N ASP A 15 4.06 -21.68 15.86
CA ASP A 15 3.68 -20.42 16.53
C ASP A 15 2.39 -19.68 16.06
N ARG A 16 1.58 -19.20 17.02
CA ARG A 16 0.44 -18.30 16.79
C ARG A 16 0.80 -17.05 15.98
N ALA A 17 2.03 -16.54 16.08
CA ALA A 17 2.50 -15.41 15.27
C ALA A 17 2.55 -15.73 13.76
N THR A 18 3.08 -16.90 13.40
CA THR A 18 3.13 -17.36 12.00
C THR A 18 1.72 -17.63 11.47
N LEU A 19 0.83 -18.17 12.30
CA LEU A 19 -0.58 -18.36 11.95
C LEU A 19 -1.29 -17.03 11.67
N PHE A 20 -1.04 -15.99 12.48
CA PHE A 20 -1.59 -14.65 12.24
C PHE A 20 -1.09 -14.06 10.92
N VAL A 21 0.22 -14.10 10.66
CA VAL A 21 0.80 -13.63 9.39
C VAL A 21 0.17 -14.39 8.21
N ALA A 22 -0.04 -15.69 8.35
CA ALA A 22 -0.69 -16.51 7.34
C ALA A 22 -2.17 -16.11 7.13
N ILE A 23 -2.92 -15.80 8.19
CA ILE A 23 -4.32 -15.33 8.06
C ILE A 23 -4.37 -13.97 7.35
N VAL A 24 -3.50 -13.03 7.72
CA VAL A 24 -3.37 -11.73 7.05
C VAL A 24 -3.02 -11.92 5.58
N GLN A 25 -2.06 -12.80 5.28
CA GLN A 25 -1.67 -13.19 3.92
C GLN A 25 -2.84 -13.72 3.10
N LEU A 26 -3.70 -14.55 3.69
CA LEU A 26 -4.87 -15.09 3.02
C LEU A 26 -5.92 -13.99 2.77
N GLY A 27 -6.10 -13.08 3.73
CA GLY A 27 -7.05 -11.97 3.67
C GLY A 27 -6.82 -11.00 2.51
N TYR A 28 -5.57 -10.63 2.22
CA TYR A 28 -5.26 -9.83 1.01
C TYR A 28 -4.91 -10.71 -0.20
N GLY A 29 -4.35 -11.90 0.03
CA GLY A 29 -3.86 -12.80 -1.01
C GLY A 29 -4.97 -13.31 -1.92
N LEU A 30 -6.10 -13.75 -1.37
CA LEU A 30 -7.24 -14.23 -2.16
C LEU A 30 -7.86 -13.14 -3.06
N PRO A 31 -8.20 -11.93 -2.54
CA PRO A 31 -8.66 -10.84 -3.40
C PRO A 31 -7.65 -10.45 -4.47
N SER A 32 -6.36 -10.40 -4.12
CA SER A 32 -5.30 -10.03 -5.07
C SER A 32 -5.11 -11.09 -6.15
N PHE A 33 -5.21 -12.37 -5.80
CA PHE A 33 -5.12 -13.48 -6.74
C PHE A 33 -6.30 -13.49 -7.71
N ALA A 34 -7.52 -13.27 -7.20
CA ALA A 34 -8.70 -13.08 -8.05
C ALA A 34 -8.52 -11.90 -9.01
N LEU A 35 -7.91 -10.80 -8.53
CA LEU A 35 -7.60 -9.64 -9.35
C LEU A 35 -6.54 -9.95 -10.42
N MET A 36 -5.49 -10.72 -10.11
CA MET A 36 -4.52 -11.19 -11.11
C MET A 36 -5.17 -12.00 -12.22
N LEU A 37 -6.04 -12.95 -11.87
CA LEU A 37 -6.80 -13.75 -12.83
C LEU A 37 -7.69 -12.87 -13.70
N PHE A 38 -8.43 -11.94 -13.09
CA PHE A 38 -9.23 -10.96 -13.81
C PHE A 38 -8.39 -10.18 -14.84
N PHE A 39 -7.23 -9.64 -14.44
CA PHE A 39 -6.36 -8.87 -15.33
C PHE A 39 -5.74 -9.72 -16.44
N LEU A 40 -5.37 -10.97 -16.15
CA LEU A 40 -4.84 -11.91 -17.14
C LEU A 40 -5.83 -12.09 -18.30
N PHE A 41 -7.10 -12.36 -17.98
CA PHE A 41 -8.15 -12.51 -18.99
C PHE A 41 -8.56 -11.17 -19.61
N PHE A 42 -8.73 -10.12 -18.81
CA PHE A 42 -9.16 -8.80 -19.25
C PHE A 42 -8.21 -8.21 -20.30
N LEU A 43 -6.90 -8.24 -20.04
CA LEU A 43 -5.90 -7.78 -20.99
C LEU A 43 -5.88 -8.68 -22.25
N GLY A 44 -6.16 -9.97 -22.11
CA GLY A 44 -6.12 -10.95 -23.20
C GLY A 44 -7.17 -10.71 -24.29
N HIS A 45 -8.37 -10.28 -23.90
CA HIS A 45 -9.53 -10.18 -24.79
C HIS A 45 -9.78 -8.78 -25.37
N ALA A 46 -9.37 -7.71 -24.67
CA ALA A 46 -9.66 -6.36 -25.12
C ALA A 46 -8.68 -5.88 -26.22
N LYS A 47 -9.23 -5.40 -27.35
CA LYS A 47 -8.46 -4.88 -28.50
C LYS A 47 -7.51 -3.73 -28.13
N ALA A 48 -7.83 -3.00 -27.07
CA ALA A 48 -7.03 -1.89 -26.55
C ALA A 48 -5.66 -2.33 -25.97
N TYR A 49 -5.47 -3.62 -25.66
CA TYR A 49 -4.26 -4.17 -25.03
C TYR A 49 -3.44 -5.07 -25.96
N THR A 50 -3.52 -4.83 -27.26
CA THR A 50 -2.82 -5.64 -28.28
C THR A 50 -1.33 -5.29 -28.43
N ASN A 51 -0.86 -4.18 -27.85
CA ASN A 51 0.55 -3.79 -27.90
C ASN A 51 1.46 -4.82 -27.21
N SER A 52 2.69 -4.98 -27.73
CA SER A 52 3.69 -5.93 -27.23
C SER A 52 4.00 -5.79 -25.73
N PHE A 53 3.86 -4.58 -25.16
CA PHE A 53 4.01 -4.39 -23.71
C PHE A 53 2.98 -5.16 -22.90
N TYR A 54 1.70 -5.12 -23.31
CA TYR A 54 0.64 -5.79 -22.57
C TYR A 54 0.73 -7.31 -22.72
N ARG A 55 1.33 -7.81 -23.81
CA ARG A 55 1.67 -9.23 -23.95
C ARG A 55 2.75 -9.65 -22.95
N LEU A 56 3.79 -8.83 -22.73
CA LEU A 56 4.76 -9.08 -21.66
C LEU A 56 4.13 -9.00 -20.27
N VAL A 57 3.24 -8.02 -20.02
CA VAL A 57 2.50 -7.93 -18.76
C VAL A 57 1.61 -9.15 -18.54
N GLN A 58 0.96 -9.68 -19.59
CA GLN A 58 0.19 -10.93 -19.51
C GLN A 58 1.08 -12.14 -19.18
N MET A 59 2.26 -12.22 -19.79
CA MET A 59 3.22 -13.28 -19.49
C MET A 59 3.67 -13.23 -18.03
N ASP A 60 3.98 -12.03 -17.53
CA ASP A 60 4.37 -11.80 -16.14
C ASP A 60 3.22 -12.15 -15.17
N LEU A 61 2.00 -11.72 -15.47
CA LEU A 61 0.80 -12.10 -14.71
C LEU A 61 0.60 -13.62 -14.68
N LEU A 62 0.76 -14.30 -15.83
CA LEU A 62 0.65 -15.76 -15.89
C LEU A 62 1.71 -16.43 -15.01
N ILE A 63 2.96 -16.00 -15.09
CA ILE A 63 4.05 -16.54 -14.28
C ILE A 63 3.80 -16.27 -12.79
N ASN A 64 3.32 -15.08 -12.43
CA ASN A 64 2.97 -14.77 -11.04
C ASN A 64 1.80 -15.61 -10.52
N VAL A 65 0.78 -15.88 -11.35
CA VAL A 65 -0.33 -16.79 -11.02
C VAL A 65 0.19 -18.21 -10.78
N LEU A 66 0.99 -18.75 -11.71
CA LEU A 66 1.55 -20.10 -11.60
C LEU A 66 2.49 -20.22 -10.39
N TYR A 67 3.33 -19.21 -10.16
CA TYR A 67 4.21 -19.17 -8.99
C TYR A 67 3.42 -19.10 -7.69
N TYR A 68 2.40 -18.25 -7.61
CA TYR A 68 1.57 -18.13 -6.42
C TYR A 68 0.89 -19.46 -6.08
N ILE A 69 0.28 -20.13 -7.07
CA ILE A 69 -0.32 -21.47 -6.90
C ILE A 69 0.73 -22.47 -6.41
N ASN A 70 1.88 -22.54 -7.09
CA ASN A 70 2.93 -23.49 -6.74
C ASN A 70 3.47 -23.26 -5.33
N SER A 71 3.82 -22.02 -5.00
CA SER A 71 4.39 -21.68 -3.70
C SER A 71 3.33 -21.70 -2.59
N PHE A 72 2.04 -21.56 -2.92
CA PHE A 72 0.95 -21.80 -1.98
C PHE A 72 0.93 -23.27 -1.55
N LEU A 73 1.01 -24.18 -2.52
CA LEU A 73 1.06 -25.63 -2.30
C LEU A 73 2.35 -26.07 -1.59
N SER A 74 3.51 -25.58 -2.01
CA SER A 74 4.81 -26.03 -1.51
C SER A 74 5.19 -25.53 -0.12
N GLY A 75 4.53 -24.49 0.41
CA GLY A 75 5.00 -23.86 1.65
C GLY A 75 4.06 -22.97 2.42
N ARG A 76 2.94 -22.50 1.84
CA ARG A 76 1.96 -21.68 2.58
C ARG A 76 0.85 -22.51 3.21
N ILE A 77 0.29 -23.46 2.47
CA ILE A 77 -0.83 -24.27 2.97
C ILE A 77 -0.43 -25.12 4.19
N VAL A 78 0.83 -25.56 4.25
CA VAL A 78 1.42 -26.34 5.35
C VAL A 78 1.38 -25.59 6.69
N ARG A 79 1.29 -24.26 6.67
CA ARG A 79 1.28 -23.41 7.88
C ARG A 79 -0.09 -23.30 8.54
N TYR A 80 -1.15 -23.80 7.89
CA TYR A 80 -2.49 -23.80 8.46
C TYR A 80 -2.83 -25.19 9.00
N PRO A 81 -3.40 -25.29 10.22
CA PRO A 81 -3.85 -26.57 10.77
C PRO A 81 -4.86 -27.29 9.86
N SER A 82 -5.77 -26.54 9.23
CA SER A 82 -6.72 -27.07 8.25
C SER A 82 -6.07 -27.43 6.90
N GLY A 83 -4.91 -26.83 6.59
CA GLY A 83 -4.16 -27.08 5.37
C GLY A 83 -3.41 -28.42 5.39
N LEU A 84 -3.02 -28.93 6.57
CA LEU A 84 -2.42 -30.25 6.74
C LEU A 84 -3.30 -31.37 6.17
N ASN A 85 -4.60 -31.35 6.45
CA ASN A 85 -5.54 -32.32 5.90
C ASN A 85 -5.60 -32.27 4.37
N VAL A 86 -5.49 -31.07 3.80
CA VAL A 86 -5.52 -30.85 2.34
C VAL A 86 -4.25 -31.39 1.68
N ILE A 87 -3.07 -31.09 2.22
CA ILE A 87 -1.80 -31.60 1.66
C ILE A 87 -1.65 -33.10 1.83
N THR A 88 -2.08 -33.68 2.95
CA THR A 88 -2.09 -35.12 3.15
C THR A 88 -3.02 -35.78 2.15
N GLY A 89 -4.20 -35.22 1.93
CA GLY A 89 -5.11 -35.67 0.87
C GLY A 89 -4.44 -35.61 -0.51
N ILE A 90 -3.81 -34.48 -0.86
CA ILE A 90 -3.13 -34.30 -2.14
C ILE A 90 -2.03 -35.34 -2.36
N GLU A 91 -1.19 -35.58 -1.36
CA GLU A 91 -0.09 -36.55 -1.45
C GLU A 91 -0.61 -38.00 -1.53
N LEU A 92 -1.76 -38.31 -0.92
CA LEU A 92 -2.42 -39.61 -1.07
C LEU A 92 -3.03 -39.81 -2.47
N PHE A 93 -3.61 -38.75 -3.07
CA PHE A 93 -4.22 -38.84 -4.40
C PHE A 93 -3.20 -38.76 -5.54
N ILE A 94 -2.16 -37.93 -5.41
CA ILE A 94 -1.11 -37.72 -6.40
C ILE A 94 0.27 -37.72 -5.70
N PRO A 95 0.82 -38.90 -5.42
CA PRO A 95 2.12 -39.03 -4.77
C PRO A 95 3.23 -38.30 -5.54
N GLY A 96 4.08 -37.57 -4.82
CA GLY A 96 5.19 -36.80 -5.37
C GLY A 96 4.83 -35.40 -5.87
N LEU A 97 3.55 -34.99 -5.87
CA LEU A 97 3.16 -33.65 -6.32
C LEU A 97 3.75 -32.55 -5.41
N LEU A 98 3.78 -32.76 -4.09
CA LEU A 98 4.35 -31.80 -3.14
C LEU A 98 5.88 -31.68 -3.30
N THR A 99 6.54 -32.81 -3.58
CA THR A 99 7.98 -32.86 -3.90
C THR A 99 8.28 -32.08 -5.19
N LEU A 100 7.50 -32.31 -6.25
CA LEU A 100 7.61 -31.56 -7.50
C LEU A 100 7.34 -30.06 -7.27
N SER A 101 6.32 -29.72 -6.49
CA SER A 101 5.97 -28.32 -6.20
C SER A 101 7.10 -27.59 -5.48
N THR A 102 7.75 -28.24 -4.51
CA THR A 102 8.93 -27.71 -3.81
C THR A 102 10.12 -27.50 -4.75
N TYR A 103 10.32 -28.41 -5.70
CA TYR A 103 11.34 -28.27 -6.75
C TYR A 103 11.05 -27.09 -7.70
N LEU A 104 9.79 -26.88 -8.08
CA LEU A 104 9.39 -25.83 -9.02
C LEU A 104 9.46 -24.40 -8.44
N VAL A 105 9.59 -24.22 -7.11
CA VAL A 105 9.71 -22.88 -6.49
C VAL A 105 10.87 -22.08 -7.10
N ASN A 106 12.01 -22.71 -7.32
CA ASN A 106 13.17 -22.06 -7.91
C ASN A 106 12.98 -21.78 -9.40
N PHE A 107 12.45 -22.76 -10.15
CA PHE A 107 12.12 -22.60 -11.57
C PHE A 107 11.29 -21.33 -11.81
N PHE A 108 10.22 -21.16 -11.02
CA PHE A 108 9.37 -19.98 -11.14
C PHE A 108 10.04 -18.68 -10.67
N MET A 109 10.89 -18.72 -9.64
CA MET A 109 11.68 -17.55 -9.23
C MET A 109 12.57 -17.03 -10.37
N HIS A 110 13.20 -17.93 -11.15
CA HIS A 110 14.00 -17.54 -12.31
C HIS A 110 13.12 -16.94 -13.43
N LEU A 111 11.95 -17.53 -13.68
CA LEU A 111 10.99 -16.99 -14.65
C LEU A 111 10.48 -15.60 -14.27
N GLN A 112 10.14 -15.37 -13.00
CA GLN A 112 9.71 -14.07 -12.48
C GLN A 112 10.80 -12.99 -12.69
N PHE A 113 12.07 -13.36 -12.48
CA PHE A 113 13.18 -12.45 -12.76
C PHE A 113 13.26 -12.12 -14.26
N CYS A 114 13.16 -13.13 -15.13
CA CYS A 114 13.25 -12.94 -16.58
C CYS A 114 12.13 -12.04 -17.11
N THR A 115 10.90 -12.18 -16.62
CA THR A 115 9.78 -11.31 -17.03
C THR A 115 9.92 -9.88 -16.52
N ALA A 116 10.38 -9.68 -15.27
CA ALA A 116 10.70 -8.36 -14.74
C ALA A 116 11.82 -7.66 -15.54
N PHE A 117 12.86 -8.41 -15.89
CA PHE A 117 13.93 -7.96 -16.80
C PHE A 117 13.37 -7.56 -18.16
N ALA A 118 12.52 -8.41 -18.76
CA ALA A 118 11.94 -8.18 -20.08
C ALA A 118 11.10 -6.90 -20.14
N LEU A 119 10.33 -6.59 -19.10
CA LEU A 119 9.55 -5.35 -19.03
C LEU A 119 10.44 -4.11 -19.10
N SER A 120 11.56 -4.10 -18.37
CA SER A 120 12.54 -3.00 -18.38
C SER A 120 13.29 -2.92 -19.71
N ALA A 121 13.77 -4.06 -20.23
CA ALA A 121 14.46 -4.15 -21.51
C ALA A 121 13.57 -3.68 -22.67
N HIS A 122 12.29 -4.07 -22.67
CA HIS A 122 11.30 -3.62 -23.64
C HIS A 122 11.09 -2.10 -23.58
N ARG A 123 11.12 -1.47 -22.39
CA ARG A 123 11.01 -0.01 -22.29
C ARG A 123 12.20 0.69 -22.91
N ILE A 124 13.41 0.23 -22.60
CA ILE A 124 14.65 0.76 -23.17
C ILE A 124 14.61 0.62 -24.69
N SER A 125 14.30 -0.57 -25.21
CA SER A 125 14.22 -0.80 -26.65
C SER A 125 13.15 0.03 -27.35
N ALA A 126 12.01 0.30 -26.69
CA ALA A 126 10.93 1.12 -27.26
C ALA A 126 11.37 2.56 -27.55
N ILE A 127 12.29 3.08 -26.76
CA ILE A 127 12.78 4.46 -26.90
C ILE A 127 13.97 4.52 -27.84
N TYR A 128 14.88 3.54 -27.78
CA TYR A 128 16.04 3.51 -28.66
C TYR A 128 15.69 3.08 -30.10
N PHE A 129 14.70 2.19 -30.28
CA PHE A 129 14.33 1.61 -31.58
C PHE A 129 12.90 1.93 -32.00
N TYR A 130 12.43 3.15 -31.72
CA TYR A 130 11.03 3.60 -31.88
C TYR A 130 10.34 3.18 -33.21
N SER A 131 11.03 3.19 -34.35
CA SER A 131 10.40 2.92 -35.67
C SER A 131 10.09 1.46 -35.97
N GLN A 132 10.84 0.52 -35.40
CA GLN A 132 10.70 -0.92 -35.70
C GLN A 132 10.34 -1.75 -34.45
N HIS A 133 10.12 -1.08 -33.33
CA HIS A 133 10.02 -1.69 -32.02
C HIS A 133 8.89 -2.71 -31.91
N ASP A 134 7.65 -2.30 -32.19
CA ASP A 134 6.46 -3.16 -31.98
C ASP A 134 6.45 -4.35 -32.95
N TYR A 135 6.99 -4.18 -34.16
CA TYR A 135 7.15 -5.28 -35.12
C TYR A 135 8.19 -6.30 -34.63
N LYS A 136 9.34 -5.85 -34.12
CA LYS A 136 10.39 -6.75 -33.61
C LYS A 136 9.92 -7.52 -32.37
N TRP A 137 9.31 -6.84 -31.40
CA TRP A 137 8.83 -7.52 -30.20
C TRP A 137 7.68 -8.48 -30.47
N SER A 138 6.71 -8.11 -31.32
CA SER A 138 5.61 -9.04 -31.64
C SER A 138 6.07 -10.32 -32.35
N ARG A 139 7.08 -10.22 -33.23
CA ARG A 139 7.67 -11.38 -33.94
C ARG A 139 8.54 -12.26 -33.04
N TRP A 140 9.38 -11.66 -32.19
CA TRP A 140 10.37 -12.39 -31.38
C TRP A 140 9.87 -12.79 -29.99
N TYR A 141 8.71 -12.29 -29.56
CA TYR A 141 8.13 -12.56 -28.24
C TYR A 141 8.04 -14.05 -27.88
N PRO A 142 7.55 -14.97 -28.74
CA PRO A 142 7.50 -16.39 -28.41
C PRO A 142 8.88 -17.01 -28.16
N PHE A 143 9.89 -16.58 -28.92
CA PHE A 143 11.27 -17.05 -28.76
C PHE A 143 11.91 -16.54 -27.47
N VAL A 144 11.63 -15.29 -27.08
CA VAL A 144 12.04 -14.75 -25.78
C VAL A 144 11.42 -15.55 -24.64
N GLY A 145 10.14 -15.90 -24.74
CA GLY A 145 9.47 -16.75 -23.75
C GLY A 145 10.07 -18.15 -23.64
N LEU A 146 10.36 -18.80 -24.78
CA LEU A 146 11.05 -20.09 -24.82
C LEU A 146 12.43 -20.01 -24.16
N LEU A 147 13.21 -18.96 -24.46
CA LEU A 147 14.54 -18.75 -23.87
C LEU A 147 14.46 -18.62 -22.34
N PHE A 148 13.44 -17.95 -21.81
CA PHE A 148 13.25 -17.84 -20.35
C PHE A 148 12.96 -19.19 -19.71
N VAL A 149 12.14 -20.02 -20.35
CA VAL A 149 11.86 -21.39 -19.87
C VAL A 149 13.14 -22.24 -19.90
N LEU A 150 13.89 -22.21 -21.00
CA LEU A 150 15.16 -22.95 -21.12
C LEU A 150 16.19 -22.50 -20.08
N TYR A 151 16.29 -21.19 -19.85
CA TYR A 151 17.13 -20.63 -18.80
C TYR A 151 16.71 -21.12 -17.41
N ALA A 152 15.43 -21.03 -17.08
CA ALA A 152 14.91 -21.46 -15.78
C ALA A 152 15.05 -22.98 -15.55
N ILE A 153 14.91 -23.80 -16.60
CA ILE A 153 15.20 -25.24 -16.52
C ILE A 153 16.69 -25.47 -16.24
N SER A 154 17.57 -24.80 -16.99
CA SER A 154 19.03 -24.96 -16.84
C SER A 154 19.51 -24.59 -15.44
N THR A 155 19.04 -23.47 -14.89
CA THR A 155 19.40 -23.05 -13.53
C THR A 155 18.81 -23.97 -12.46
N ASN A 156 17.61 -24.51 -12.68
CA ASN A 156 16.99 -25.45 -11.75
C ASN A 156 17.64 -26.83 -11.77
N LEU A 157 18.15 -27.29 -12.92
CA LEU A 157 18.95 -28.52 -13.05
C LEU A 157 20.35 -28.37 -12.45
N SER A 158 20.89 -27.15 -12.39
CA SER A 158 22.19 -26.87 -11.79
C SER A 158 22.20 -26.97 -10.25
N LEU A 159 21.03 -27.11 -9.63
CA LEU A 159 20.90 -27.29 -8.18
C LEU A 159 21.03 -28.77 -7.82
N PRO A 160 21.86 -29.10 -6.81
CA PRO A 160 22.00 -30.48 -6.36
C PRO A 160 20.74 -30.92 -5.60
N GLY A 161 20.20 -32.08 -6.00
CA GLY A 161 19.14 -32.80 -5.29
C GLY A 161 17.73 -32.18 -5.32
N THR A 162 16.75 -32.95 -4.84
CA THR A 162 15.42 -32.44 -4.49
C THR A 162 15.48 -31.80 -3.10
N LYS A 163 15.19 -30.50 -3.02
CA LYS A 163 15.27 -29.68 -1.78
C LYS A 163 14.57 -30.27 -0.56
N ALA A 164 13.45 -30.95 -0.79
CA ALA A 164 12.73 -31.72 0.22
C ALA A 164 11.90 -32.76 -0.52
N SER A 165 12.02 -34.02 -0.13
CA SER A 165 11.10 -35.08 -0.55
C SER A 165 10.00 -35.21 0.49
N VAL A 166 8.76 -34.97 0.08
CA VAL A 166 7.57 -35.20 0.89
C VAL A 166 7.03 -36.57 0.54
N PHE A 167 6.74 -37.39 1.55
CA PHE A 167 6.19 -38.73 1.38
C PHE A 167 5.38 -39.15 2.60
N MET A 168 4.53 -40.17 2.41
CA MET A 168 3.78 -40.79 3.50
C MET A 168 4.60 -41.91 4.15
N ALA A 169 4.75 -41.87 5.47
CA ALA A 169 5.35 -42.94 6.25
C ALA A 169 4.45 -43.31 7.43
N ASN A 170 4.02 -44.57 7.54
CA ASN A 170 3.17 -45.04 8.64
C ASN A 170 1.90 -44.19 8.91
N GLY A 171 1.32 -43.61 7.85
CA GLY A 171 0.12 -42.77 7.96
C GLY A 171 0.39 -41.31 8.35
N THR A 172 1.65 -40.91 8.57
CA THR A 172 2.04 -39.52 8.79
C THR A 172 2.74 -38.95 7.56
N LEU A 173 2.52 -37.66 7.29
CA LEU A 173 3.18 -36.95 6.21
C LEU A 173 4.58 -36.52 6.69
N MET A 174 5.61 -37.02 6.03
CA MET A 174 7.01 -36.75 6.37
C MET A 174 7.67 -35.90 5.29
N ALA A 175 8.55 -34.98 5.71
CA ALA A 175 9.47 -34.28 4.82
C ALA A 175 10.90 -34.72 5.14
N SER A 176 11.63 -35.20 4.13
CA SER A 176 13.05 -35.51 4.25
C SER A 176 13.89 -34.56 3.40
N VAL A 177 14.96 -34.05 4.01
CA VAL A 177 15.87 -33.08 3.41
C VAL A 177 17.29 -33.56 3.63
N ASP A 178 18.08 -33.68 2.56
CA ASP A 178 19.53 -33.79 2.69
C ASP A 178 20.09 -32.42 3.09
N VAL A 179 20.68 -32.35 4.28
CA VAL A 179 21.18 -31.10 4.86
C VAL A 179 22.31 -30.50 4.01
N GLU A 180 23.13 -31.32 3.38
CA GLU A 180 24.26 -30.85 2.55
C GLU A 180 23.74 -30.20 1.26
N ASP A 181 22.83 -30.89 0.56
CA ASP A 181 22.20 -30.38 -0.66
C ASP A 181 21.33 -29.16 -0.39
N PHE A 182 20.60 -29.13 0.73
CA PHE A 182 19.79 -27.99 1.14
C PHE A 182 20.64 -26.74 1.37
N ASN A 183 21.76 -26.87 2.09
CA ASN A 183 22.68 -25.76 2.34
C ASN A 183 23.30 -25.25 1.04
N ARG A 184 23.75 -26.15 0.15
CA ARG A 184 24.32 -25.78 -1.15
C ARG A 184 23.28 -25.13 -2.06
N SER A 185 22.05 -25.61 -2.06
CA SER A 185 20.93 -25.03 -2.81
C SER A 185 20.55 -23.64 -2.29
N THR A 186 20.62 -23.43 -0.97
CA THR A 186 20.40 -22.12 -0.34
C THR A 186 21.48 -21.12 -0.73
N GLN A 187 22.76 -21.51 -0.70
CA GLN A 187 23.88 -20.67 -1.15
C GLN A 187 23.75 -20.27 -2.62
N MET A 188 23.42 -21.23 -3.51
CA MET A 188 23.20 -20.95 -4.93
C MET A 188 22.02 -20.00 -5.16
N LYS A 189 20.92 -20.17 -4.40
CA LYS A 189 19.79 -19.25 -4.46
C LYS A 189 20.19 -17.82 -4.05
N THR A 190 20.96 -17.68 -2.97
CA THR A 190 21.46 -16.36 -2.54
C THR A 190 22.37 -15.73 -3.60
N PHE A 191 23.25 -16.52 -4.21
CA PHE A 191 24.09 -16.05 -5.31
C PHE A 191 23.26 -15.52 -6.49
N TYR A 192 22.27 -16.30 -6.96
CA TYR A 192 21.37 -15.85 -8.04
C TYR A 192 20.58 -14.61 -7.62
N SER A 193 20.02 -14.55 -6.41
CA SER A 193 19.32 -13.38 -5.89
C SER A 193 20.20 -12.13 -5.90
N PHE A 194 21.47 -12.24 -5.54
CA PHE A 194 22.44 -11.14 -5.59
C PHE A 194 22.69 -10.67 -7.02
N VAL A 195 22.97 -11.60 -7.95
CA VAL A 195 23.18 -11.28 -9.38
C VAL A 195 21.94 -10.59 -9.96
N TYR A 196 20.75 -11.10 -9.66
CA TYR A 196 19.48 -10.54 -10.12
C TYR A 196 19.20 -9.16 -9.54
N PHE A 197 19.51 -8.96 -8.26
CA PHE A 197 19.42 -7.66 -7.60
C PHE A 197 20.31 -6.64 -8.32
N THR A 198 21.57 -6.98 -8.59
CA THR A 198 22.50 -6.08 -9.29
C THR A 198 22.00 -5.73 -10.69
N ILE A 199 21.55 -6.71 -11.46
CA ILE A 199 21.05 -6.50 -12.83
C ILE A 199 19.81 -5.60 -12.81
N LEU A 200 18.83 -5.87 -11.96
CA LEU A 200 17.60 -5.07 -11.88
C LEU A 200 17.86 -3.67 -11.36
N LEU A 201 18.76 -3.50 -10.39
CA LEU A 201 19.15 -2.17 -9.90
C LEU A 201 19.81 -1.34 -11.01
N VAL A 202 20.73 -1.93 -11.77
CA VAL A 202 21.37 -1.26 -12.91
C VAL A 202 20.34 -0.91 -13.98
N LEU A 203 19.42 -1.82 -14.31
CA LEU A 203 18.35 -1.54 -15.26
C LEU A 203 17.39 -0.45 -14.77
N TRP A 204 17.08 -0.43 -13.49
CA TRP A 204 16.22 0.59 -12.89
C TRP A 204 16.87 1.97 -12.93
N LEU A 205 18.15 2.07 -12.55
CA LEU A 205 18.93 3.31 -12.65
C LEU A 205 19.08 3.76 -14.11
N PHE A 206 19.41 2.84 -15.01
CA PHE A 206 19.54 3.15 -16.44
C PHE A 206 18.20 3.60 -17.04
N THR A 207 17.12 2.90 -16.75
CA THR A 207 15.78 3.26 -17.23
C THR A 207 15.34 4.61 -16.66
N SER A 208 15.56 4.88 -15.37
CA SER A 208 15.15 6.16 -14.76
C SER A 208 15.91 7.37 -15.31
N VAL A 209 17.17 7.20 -15.71
CA VAL A 209 18.01 8.30 -16.22
C VAL A 209 17.98 8.43 -17.75
N CYS A 210 18.18 7.33 -18.47
CA CYS A 210 18.38 7.35 -19.93
C CYS A 210 17.06 7.50 -20.69
N VAL A 211 15.96 6.89 -20.22
CA VAL A 211 14.65 7.00 -20.89
C VAL A 211 14.17 8.45 -20.95
N PRO A 212 14.08 9.22 -19.85
CA PRO A 212 13.60 10.60 -19.92
C PRO A 212 14.50 11.52 -20.74
N ARG A 213 15.84 11.29 -20.73
CA ARG A 213 16.80 12.08 -21.53
C ARG A 213 16.60 11.82 -23.02
N LYS A 214 16.69 10.55 -23.43
CA LYS A 214 16.58 10.17 -24.85
C LYS A 214 15.19 10.48 -25.43
N PHE A 215 14.14 10.32 -24.62
CA PHE A 215 12.78 10.68 -25.00
C PHE A 215 12.65 12.20 -25.26
N ARG A 216 13.29 13.04 -24.43
CA ARG A 216 13.33 14.50 -24.65
C ARG A 216 14.12 14.88 -25.90
N ASP A 217 15.21 14.19 -26.18
CA ASP A 217 16.01 14.41 -27.38
C ASP A 217 15.23 14.05 -28.66
N LEU A 218 14.50 12.93 -28.65
CA LEU A 218 13.62 12.52 -29.75
C LEU A 218 12.53 13.55 -30.03
N ILE A 219 11.95 14.16 -28.99
CA ILE A 219 10.97 15.25 -29.13
C ILE A 219 11.62 16.47 -29.81
N LYS A 220 12.84 16.84 -29.42
CA LYS A 220 13.57 17.97 -30.01
C LYS A 220 13.95 17.72 -31.48
N THR A 221 14.36 16.51 -31.84
CA THR A 221 14.82 16.20 -33.22
C THR A 221 13.68 16.01 -34.21
N ARG A 222 12.53 15.49 -33.78
CA ARG A 222 11.40 15.17 -34.68
C ARG A 222 10.25 16.19 -34.69
N GLY A 223 10.39 17.30 -33.97
CA GLY A 223 9.47 18.45 -34.06
C GLY A 223 8.08 18.26 -33.41
N SER A 224 7.55 17.05 -33.29
CA SER A 224 6.34 16.74 -32.50
C SER A 224 6.09 15.23 -32.44
N LEU A 225 6.08 14.64 -31.25
CA LEU A 225 5.48 13.33 -31.04
C LEU A 225 3.99 13.54 -30.72
N SER A 226 3.09 12.73 -31.28
CA SER A 226 1.66 12.79 -30.94
C SER A 226 1.48 12.73 -29.42
N ALA A 227 0.65 13.61 -28.86
CA ALA A 227 0.38 13.69 -27.43
C ALA A 227 -0.10 12.35 -26.84
N SER A 228 -0.73 11.50 -27.67
CA SER A 228 -1.15 10.15 -27.33
C SER A 228 0.05 9.22 -27.05
N VAL A 229 1.04 9.19 -27.94
CA VAL A 229 2.26 8.37 -27.83
C VAL A 229 3.11 8.82 -26.65
N ARG A 230 3.19 10.14 -26.41
CA ARG A 230 3.90 10.68 -25.26
C ARG A 230 3.30 10.20 -23.95
N LYS A 231 1.98 10.39 -23.77
CA LYS A 231 1.27 9.94 -22.58
C LYS A 231 1.37 8.41 -22.39
N MET A 232 1.34 7.67 -23.49
CA MET A 232 1.54 6.21 -23.48
C MET A 232 2.96 5.84 -23.03
N THR A 233 4.00 6.50 -23.53
CA THR A 233 5.38 6.17 -23.15
C THR A 233 5.67 6.50 -21.68
N GLU A 234 5.18 7.65 -21.20
CA GLU A 234 5.34 8.07 -19.79
C GLU A 234 4.64 7.09 -18.83
N LYS A 235 3.41 6.65 -19.12
CA LYS A 235 2.68 5.70 -18.25
C LYS A 235 3.35 4.33 -18.21
N LEU A 236 3.77 3.79 -19.36
CA LEU A 236 4.36 2.45 -19.44
C LEU A 236 5.73 2.42 -18.75
N THR A 237 6.47 3.53 -18.82
CA THR A 237 7.75 3.69 -18.11
C THR A 237 7.53 3.72 -16.59
N LYS A 238 6.50 4.42 -16.09
CA LYS A 238 6.17 4.42 -14.65
C LYS A 238 5.84 3.01 -14.15
N ILE A 239 5.01 2.26 -14.88
CA ILE A 239 4.66 0.87 -14.55
C ILE A 239 5.92 0.01 -14.44
N ALA A 240 6.78 0.05 -15.46
CA ALA A 240 8.01 -0.75 -15.47
C ALA A 240 8.99 -0.34 -14.35
N LEU A 241 9.16 0.96 -14.09
CA LEU A 241 10.03 1.45 -13.01
C LEU A 241 9.51 1.06 -11.62
N THR A 242 8.21 1.19 -11.37
CA THR A 242 7.62 0.80 -10.08
C THR A 242 7.74 -0.71 -9.88
N TYR A 243 7.45 -1.51 -10.90
CA TYR A 243 7.55 -2.97 -10.82
C TYR A 243 9.00 -3.43 -10.59
N CYS A 244 9.96 -2.85 -11.33
CA CYS A 244 11.39 -3.16 -11.17
C CYS A 244 11.93 -2.74 -9.80
N LEU A 245 11.51 -1.59 -9.27
CA LEU A 245 11.87 -1.14 -7.91
C LEU A 245 11.34 -2.11 -6.85
N LEU A 246 10.09 -2.55 -6.99
CA LEU A 246 9.46 -3.46 -6.04
C LEU A 246 10.15 -4.83 -6.05
N TYR A 247 10.49 -5.35 -7.22
CA TYR A 247 11.26 -6.58 -7.37
C TYR A 247 12.66 -6.46 -6.75
N THR A 248 13.35 -5.34 -7.00
CA THR A 248 14.66 -5.04 -6.41
C THR A 248 14.57 -4.97 -4.87
N GLY A 249 13.50 -4.39 -4.34
CA GLY A 249 13.18 -4.33 -2.91
C GLY A 249 12.93 -5.70 -2.27
N PHE A 250 12.34 -6.64 -3.01
CA PHE A 250 12.20 -8.02 -2.57
C PHE A 250 13.56 -8.76 -2.57
N LEU A 251 14.36 -8.63 -3.63
CA LEU A 251 15.65 -9.30 -3.72
C LEU A 251 16.66 -8.79 -2.69
N ILE A 252 16.68 -7.48 -2.40
CA ILE A 252 17.54 -6.94 -1.33
C ILE A 252 17.16 -7.53 0.03
N TRP A 253 15.87 -7.75 0.31
CA TRP A 253 15.45 -8.43 1.53
C TRP A 253 15.98 -9.87 1.57
N SER A 254 15.89 -10.63 0.47
CA SER A 254 16.43 -12.00 0.39
C SER A 254 17.95 -12.08 0.55
N VAL A 255 18.68 -11.06 0.07
CA VAL A 255 20.14 -10.98 0.23
C VAL A 255 20.47 -10.57 1.67
N PHE A 256 19.77 -9.58 2.22
CA PHE A 256 19.96 -9.07 3.57
C PHE A 256 19.68 -10.14 4.65
N THR A 257 18.64 -10.96 4.47
CA THR A 257 18.38 -12.09 5.39
C THR A 257 19.53 -13.09 5.39
N THR A 258 20.15 -13.37 4.23
CA THR A 258 21.31 -14.28 4.15
C THR A 258 22.57 -13.67 4.77
N PHE A 259 22.80 -12.37 4.60
CA PHE A 259 23.92 -11.69 5.28
C PHE A 259 23.72 -11.61 6.80
N THR A 260 22.47 -11.47 7.24
CA THR A 260 22.16 -11.41 8.67
C THR A 260 22.38 -12.76 9.34
N THR A 261 21.99 -13.88 8.73
CA THR A 261 22.29 -15.20 9.29
C THR A 261 23.79 -15.48 9.38
N LEU A 262 24.61 -14.82 8.55
CA LEU A 262 26.07 -14.93 8.59
C LEU A 262 26.73 -14.01 9.63
N LEU A 263 26.18 -12.82 9.87
CA LEU A 263 26.81 -11.75 10.66
C LEU A 263 26.07 -11.41 11.98
N ASN A 264 24.94 -12.06 12.28
CA ASN A 264 24.08 -11.80 13.45
C ASN A 264 23.72 -10.32 13.65
N LEU A 265 23.42 -9.60 12.56
CA LEU A 265 23.22 -8.13 12.57
C LEU A 265 21.81 -7.66 12.98
N LEU A 266 20.80 -8.53 12.95
CA LEU A 266 19.40 -8.15 13.24
C LEU A 266 19.03 -8.41 14.71
N PRO A 267 18.10 -7.63 15.29
CA PRO A 267 17.47 -7.96 16.56
C PRO A 267 16.83 -9.35 16.53
N ASN A 268 16.87 -10.08 17.64
CA ASN A 268 16.34 -11.45 17.75
C ASN A 268 14.91 -11.60 17.20
N VAL A 269 14.04 -10.60 17.45
CA VAL A 269 12.66 -10.58 16.94
C VAL A 269 12.55 -10.66 15.41
N LEU A 270 13.47 -10.01 14.68
CA LEU A 270 13.52 -10.06 13.21
C LEU A 270 14.14 -11.37 12.71
N ASN A 271 15.10 -11.91 13.45
CA ASN A 271 15.73 -13.18 13.14
C ASN A 271 14.76 -14.36 13.35
N ASP A 272 13.92 -14.33 14.37
CA ASP A 272 12.94 -15.39 14.65
C ASP A 272 11.82 -15.43 13.60
N ASN A 273 11.47 -14.27 13.04
CA ASN A 273 10.35 -14.13 12.08
C ASN A 273 10.78 -14.00 10.60
N HIS A 274 12.08 -14.11 10.29
CA HIS A 274 12.62 -13.82 8.96
C HIS A 274 11.96 -14.61 7.82
N TRP A 275 11.65 -15.90 8.02
CA TRP A 275 10.97 -16.73 7.01
C TRP A 275 9.52 -16.27 6.75
N ALA A 276 8.79 -15.86 7.78
CA ALA A 276 7.43 -15.36 7.63
C ALA A 276 7.42 -14.00 6.90
N LEU A 277 8.37 -13.12 7.24
CA LEU A 277 8.56 -11.84 6.55
C LEU A 277 8.98 -12.03 5.09
N LEU A 278 9.87 -12.98 4.80
CA LEU A 278 10.29 -13.28 3.44
C LEU A 278 9.11 -13.74 2.57
N ILE A 279 8.25 -14.63 3.08
CA ILE A 279 7.04 -15.07 2.36
C ILE A 279 6.07 -13.91 2.17
N TYR A 280 5.87 -13.07 3.19
CA TYR A 280 5.03 -11.88 3.07
C TYR A 280 5.56 -10.91 1.99
N SER A 281 6.86 -10.65 1.95
CA SER A 281 7.48 -9.84 0.90
C SER A 281 7.34 -10.47 -0.50
N THR A 282 7.42 -11.80 -0.62
CA THR A 282 7.18 -12.48 -1.91
C THR A 282 5.75 -12.32 -2.39
N ASP A 283 4.77 -12.32 -1.47
CA ASP A 283 3.36 -12.13 -1.79
C ASP A 283 3.10 -10.71 -2.26
N LEU A 284 3.61 -9.70 -1.54
CA LEU A 284 3.52 -8.31 -1.97
C LEU A 284 4.10 -8.12 -3.38
N MET A 285 5.21 -8.78 -3.71
CA MET A 285 5.80 -8.70 -5.05
C MET A 285 4.96 -9.40 -6.12
N THR A 286 4.58 -10.64 -5.85
CA THR A 286 3.87 -11.50 -6.83
C THR A 286 2.49 -10.92 -7.15
N LEU A 287 1.83 -10.33 -6.15
CA LEU A 287 0.45 -9.85 -6.23
C LEU A 287 0.34 -8.36 -6.61
N ALA A 288 1.44 -7.61 -6.71
CA ALA A 288 1.41 -6.16 -6.91
C ALA A 288 1.01 -5.69 -8.31
N LEU A 289 1.26 -6.50 -9.35
CA LEU A 289 1.16 -6.04 -10.75
C LEU A 289 -0.24 -5.50 -11.13
N PRO A 290 -1.36 -6.15 -10.77
CA PRO A 290 -2.69 -5.58 -11.00
C PRO A 290 -2.89 -4.20 -10.34
N TYR A 291 -2.39 -4.01 -9.12
CA TYR A 291 -2.48 -2.73 -8.42
C TYR A 291 -1.63 -1.65 -9.09
N ILE A 292 -0.45 -2.00 -9.59
CA ILE A 292 0.40 -1.09 -10.36
C ILE A 292 -0.30 -0.68 -11.67
N LEU A 293 -0.95 -1.61 -12.37
CA LEU A 293 -1.74 -1.32 -13.56
C LEU A 293 -2.92 -0.39 -13.23
N ILE A 294 -3.67 -0.67 -12.17
CA ILE A 294 -4.75 0.19 -11.68
C ILE A 294 -4.21 1.57 -11.30
N ALA A 295 -3.01 1.68 -10.72
CA ALA A 295 -2.46 2.95 -10.25
C ALA A 295 -1.90 3.83 -11.39
N PHE A 296 -1.30 3.26 -12.42
CA PHE A 296 -0.55 4.02 -13.43
C PHE A 296 -1.10 3.92 -14.86
N ASP A 297 -1.90 2.89 -15.19
CA ASP A 297 -2.43 2.75 -16.54
C ASP A 297 -3.80 3.40 -16.71
N ASN A 298 -3.81 4.52 -17.42
CA ASN A 298 -5.05 5.23 -17.70
C ASN A 298 -6.02 4.45 -18.60
N ASN A 299 -5.55 3.53 -19.44
CA ASN A 299 -6.45 2.71 -20.27
C ASN A 299 -7.23 1.73 -19.39
N VAL A 300 -6.51 1.03 -18.52
CA VAL A 300 -7.10 0.15 -17.50
C VAL A 300 -8.08 0.92 -16.63
N LYS A 301 -7.68 2.08 -16.12
CA LYS A 301 -8.56 2.91 -15.31
C LYS A 301 -9.79 3.37 -16.10
N ASN A 302 -9.66 3.77 -17.37
CA ASN A 302 -10.82 4.19 -18.16
C ASN A 302 -11.80 3.02 -18.38
N ASP A 303 -11.29 1.84 -18.73
CA ASP A 303 -12.11 0.66 -19.03
C ASP A 303 -12.77 0.08 -17.77
N LEU A 304 -12.10 0.18 -16.61
CA LEU A 304 -12.68 -0.13 -15.30
C LEU A 304 -13.60 0.98 -14.76
N GLY A 305 -13.73 2.10 -15.48
CA GLY A 305 -14.54 3.25 -15.06
C GLY A 305 -13.93 4.09 -13.93
N LEU A 306 -12.65 3.89 -13.59
CA LEU A 306 -11.87 4.60 -12.57
C LEU A 306 -11.31 5.95 -13.05
N LEU A 307 -11.14 6.14 -14.37
CA LEU A 307 -10.83 7.46 -14.96
C LEU A 307 -11.93 7.84 -15.96
N ARG A 308 -12.57 8.98 -15.70
CA ARG A 308 -13.39 9.67 -16.69
C ARG A 308 -12.95 11.12 -16.70
N LYS A 309 -12.46 11.59 -17.85
CA LYS A 309 -11.95 12.96 -18.11
C LYS A 309 -12.78 14.02 -17.37
N GLY A 310 -12.17 14.55 -16.32
CA GLY A 310 -12.62 15.70 -15.55
C GLY A 310 -11.56 15.92 -14.48
N ASN A 311 -10.93 17.10 -14.51
CA ASN A 311 -9.77 17.56 -13.73
C ASN A 311 -9.48 16.77 -12.46
N GLU A 312 -8.19 16.40 -12.31
CA GLU A 312 -7.54 15.92 -11.10
C GLU A 312 -8.28 16.40 -9.85
N ALA A 313 -9.19 15.55 -9.37
CA ALA A 313 -9.65 15.64 -8.01
C ALA A 313 -8.39 15.40 -7.17
N SER A 314 -8.09 16.36 -6.32
CA SER A 314 -6.97 16.36 -5.39
C SER A 314 -6.72 14.95 -4.86
N ASN A 315 -5.62 14.33 -5.30
CA ASN A 315 -5.03 13.15 -4.64
C ASN A 315 -4.45 13.61 -3.30
N GLU A 316 -5.31 14.09 -2.41
CA GLU A 316 -4.96 14.18 -1.00
C GLU A 316 -4.88 12.74 -0.48
N PRO A 317 -3.76 12.34 0.14
CA PRO A 317 -3.72 11.07 0.84
C PRO A 317 -4.89 11.03 1.83
N ASN A 318 -5.58 9.89 1.90
CA ASN A 318 -6.79 9.73 2.70
C ASN A 318 -6.45 9.60 4.19
N ASP A 319 -5.79 10.62 4.74
CA ASP A 319 -5.33 10.72 6.14
C ASP A 319 -6.50 10.53 7.12
N ASN A 320 -7.70 10.91 6.69
CA ASN A 320 -8.93 10.70 7.44
C ASN A 320 -9.32 9.21 7.57
N ALA A 321 -9.09 8.39 6.55
CA ALA A 321 -9.37 6.95 6.65
C ALA A 321 -8.39 6.24 7.59
N PHE A 322 -7.10 6.59 7.52
CA PHE A 322 -6.10 6.05 8.44
C PHE A 322 -6.34 6.51 9.89
N GLY A 323 -6.67 7.78 10.11
CA GLY A 323 -7.07 8.28 11.42
C GLY A 323 -8.32 7.58 11.96
N TYR A 324 -9.35 7.38 11.12
CA TYR A 324 -10.56 6.64 11.49
C TYR A 324 -10.24 5.20 11.93
N LEU A 325 -9.52 4.44 11.11
CA LEU A 325 -9.09 3.07 11.43
C LEU A 325 -8.24 3.01 12.70
N ASN A 326 -7.35 3.98 12.90
CA ASN A 326 -6.54 4.06 14.11
C ASN A 326 -7.39 4.26 15.37
N THR A 327 -8.44 5.09 15.31
CA THR A 327 -9.37 5.27 16.45
C THR A 327 -10.18 4.02 16.75
N TRP A 328 -10.43 3.15 15.77
CA TRP A 328 -11.08 1.87 15.99
C TRP A 328 -10.23 0.95 16.88
N LEU A 329 -8.95 0.79 16.53
CA LEU A 329 -8.00 0.01 17.31
C LEU A 329 -7.75 0.63 18.69
N SER A 330 -7.52 1.93 18.77
CA SER A 330 -7.09 2.59 20.01
C SER A 330 -8.19 2.81 21.05
N ALA A 331 -9.44 3.04 20.63
CA ALA A 331 -10.48 3.52 21.54
C ALA A 331 -11.83 2.80 21.41
N ARG A 332 -12.18 2.26 20.23
CA ARG A 332 -13.54 1.75 19.99
C ARG A 332 -13.67 0.27 20.24
N LEU A 333 -12.73 -0.54 19.77
CA LEU A 333 -12.77 -2.00 19.97
C LEU A 333 -12.78 -2.36 21.46
N ILE A 334 -12.12 -1.57 22.31
CA ILE A 334 -12.11 -1.75 23.77
C ILE A 334 -13.52 -1.61 24.39
N ARG A 335 -14.46 -0.94 23.72
CA ARG A 335 -15.82 -0.69 24.22
C ARG A 335 -16.84 -1.77 23.83
N TYR A 336 -16.46 -2.71 22.97
CA TYR A 336 -17.32 -3.81 22.55
C TYR A 336 -16.78 -5.13 23.11
N PRO A 337 -17.63 -6.02 23.66
CA PRO A 337 -17.19 -7.33 24.16
C PRO A 337 -16.38 -8.13 23.11
N ASP A 338 -16.84 -8.13 21.86
CA ASP A 338 -16.14 -8.79 20.74
C ASP A 338 -14.86 -8.05 20.32
N GLY A 339 -14.83 -6.72 20.48
CA GLY A 339 -13.65 -5.92 20.19
C GLY A 339 -12.54 -6.10 21.24
N ILE A 340 -12.90 -6.40 22.49
CA ILE A 340 -11.94 -6.79 23.53
C ILE A 340 -11.26 -8.11 23.14
N ASN A 341 -11.99 -9.08 22.60
CA ASN A 341 -11.40 -10.33 22.12
C ASN A 341 -10.41 -10.08 20.97
N ILE A 342 -10.72 -9.15 20.06
CA ILE A 342 -9.81 -8.73 18.99
C ILE A 342 -8.56 -8.04 19.56
N ASN A 343 -8.71 -7.16 20.55
CA ASN A 343 -7.58 -6.45 21.14
C ASN A 343 -6.70 -7.34 22.03
N VAL A 344 -7.30 -8.25 22.79
CA VAL A 344 -6.59 -9.32 23.52
C VAL A 344 -5.81 -10.19 22.56
N PHE A 345 -6.40 -10.53 21.42
CA PHE A 345 -5.73 -11.26 20.36
C PHE A 345 -4.54 -10.47 19.77
N LEU A 346 -4.73 -9.19 19.46
CA LEU A 346 -3.69 -8.32 18.91
C LEU A 346 -2.51 -8.12 19.88
N GLU A 347 -2.79 -7.79 21.14
CA GLU A 347 -1.78 -7.56 22.18
C GLU A 347 -1.03 -8.83 22.56
N ARG A 348 -1.71 -9.99 22.52
CA ARG A 348 -1.07 -11.30 22.71
C ARG A 348 -0.16 -11.68 21.54
N THR A 349 -0.44 -11.19 20.34
CA THR A 349 0.33 -11.51 19.13
C THR A 349 1.54 -10.61 18.99
N ILE A 350 1.41 -9.32 19.31
CA ILE A 350 2.50 -8.36 19.30
C ILE A 350 2.41 -7.55 20.59
N PRO A 351 3.18 -7.91 21.64
CA PRO A 351 3.21 -7.16 22.88
C PRO A 351 3.61 -5.71 22.63
N GLY A 352 2.85 -4.77 23.20
CA GLY A 352 3.00 -3.34 23.01
C GLY A 352 2.34 -2.79 21.74
N LEU A 353 1.73 -3.63 20.90
CA LEU A 353 1.06 -3.16 19.68
C LEU A 353 -0.08 -2.20 20.01
N MET A 354 -0.87 -2.46 21.06
CA MET A 354 -2.01 -1.62 21.41
C MET A 354 -1.59 -0.25 21.96
N SER A 355 -0.34 -0.09 22.40
CA SER A 355 0.24 1.20 22.79
C SER A 355 0.46 2.14 21.58
N TRP A 356 0.71 1.59 20.38
CA TRP A 356 0.97 2.38 19.17
C TRP A 356 -0.27 3.12 18.65
N PRO A 357 -1.46 2.52 18.51
CA PRO A 357 -2.67 3.23 18.11
C PRO A 357 -3.03 4.38 19.05
N ALA A 358 -2.80 4.24 20.35
CA ALA A 358 -3.00 5.31 21.32
C ALA A 358 -2.06 6.50 21.02
N TYR A 359 -0.78 6.23 20.77
CA TYR A 359 0.20 7.23 20.37
C TYR A 359 -0.15 7.88 19.02
N LEU A 360 -0.49 7.08 18.02
CA LEU A 360 -0.84 7.55 16.67
C LEU A 360 -2.11 8.39 16.64
N THR A 361 -3.00 8.25 17.62
CA THR A 361 -4.20 9.09 17.72
C THR A 361 -3.82 10.57 17.88
N ASN A 362 -2.76 10.86 18.63
CA ASN A 362 -2.25 12.23 18.76
C ASN A 362 -1.60 12.71 17.47
N PHE A 363 -0.78 11.87 16.83
CA PHE A 363 -0.16 12.14 15.54
C PHE A 363 -1.21 12.51 14.47
N PHE A 364 -2.26 11.70 14.30
CA PHE A 364 -3.30 11.96 13.31
C PHE A 364 -4.08 13.25 13.63
N THR A 365 -4.28 13.59 14.90
CA THR A 365 -4.91 14.86 15.28
C THR A 365 -4.11 16.06 14.76
N HIS A 366 -2.78 16.03 14.94
CA HIS A 366 -1.88 17.09 14.45
C HIS A 366 -1.82 17.13 12.92
N MET A 367 -1.77 15.97 12.26
CA MET A 367 -1.79 15.89 10.79
C MET A 367 -3.07 16.47 10.20
N GLN A 368 -4.22 16.19 10.81
CA GLN A 368 -5.50 16.75 10.38
C GLN A 368 -5.54 18.27 10.53
N PHE A 369 -5.00 18.81 11.63
CA PHE A 369 -4.90 20.25 11.81
C PHE A 369 -4.02 20.88 10.73
N CYS A 370 -2.85 20.30 10.46
CA CYS A 370 -1.96 20.78 9.40
C CYS A 370 -2.64 20.72 8.02
N SER A 371 -3.38 19.65 7.72
CA SER A 371 -4.13 19.50 6.47
C SER A 371 -5.24 20.55 6.34
N ALA A 372 -6.01 20.80 7.40
CA ALA A 372 -7.03 21.85 7.42
C ALA A 372 -6.43 23.25 7.22
N CYS A 373 -5.28 23.54 7.85
CA CYS A 373 -4.54 24.78 7.63
C CYS A 373 -4.03 24.89 6.19
N ALA A 374 -3.44 23.82 5.64
CA ALA A 374 -2.92 23.75 4.28
C ALA A 374 -4.00 24.08 3.26
N LEU A 375 -5.19 23.50 3.43
CA LEU A 375 -6.35 23.74 2.58
C LEU A 375 -6.72 25.24 2.59
N ASN A 376 -6.82 25.86 3.76
CA ASN A 376 -7.16 27.30 3.86
C ASN A 376 -6.06 28.20 3.26
N ILE A 377 -4.78 27.92 3.54
CA ILE A 377 -3.65 28.68 2.98
C ILE A 377 -3.60 28.52 1.46
N HIS A 378 -3.83 27.31 0.94
CA HIS A 378 -3.94 27.06 -0.49
C HIS A 378 -5.08 27.87 -1.11
N ARG A 379 -6.22 28.02 -0.41
CA ARG A 379 -7.33 28.86 -0.92
C ARG A 379 -6.98 30.34 -0.92
N ILE A 380 -6.41 30.85 0.17
CA ILE A 380 -5.97 32.25 0.26
C ILE A 380 -4.97 32.54 -0.86
N THR A 381 -3.96 31.68 -1.03
CA THR A 381 -2.95 31.83 -2.10
C THR A 381 -3.52 31.64 -3.50
N ALA A 382 -4.52 30.78 -3.70
CA ALA A 382 -5.22 30.66 -4.99
C ALA A 382 -6.00 31.93 -5.38
N ILE A 383 -6.54 32.65 -4.39
CA ILE A 383 -7.26 33.91 -4.62
C ILE A 383 -6.28 35.08 -4.81
N VAL A 384 -5.20 35.12 -4.03
CA VAL A 384 -4.19 36.21 -4.10
C VAL A 384 -3.25 36.05 -5.31
N TYR A 385 -2.83 34.83 -5.64
CA TYR A 385 -1.80 34.51 -6.64
C TYR A 385 -2.31 33.54 -7.72
N TYR A 386 -3.46 33.87 -8.33
CA TYR A 386 -4.18 33.01 -9.27
C TYR A 386 -3.30 32.33 -10.34
N ASP A 387 -2.40 33.08 -11.00
CA ASP A 387 -1.62 32.55 -12.14
C ASP A 387 -0.46 31.62 -11.76
N LYS A 388 0.07 31.74 -10.53
CA LYS A 388 1.26 30.97 -10.08
C LYS A 388 0.92 29.90 -9.04
N ASN A 389 -0.31 29.90 -8.54
CA ASN A 389 -0.71 29.06 -7.42
C ASN A 389 -0.54 27.55 -7.71
N GLU A 390 -1.06 27.05 -8.84
CA GLU A 390 -0.99 25.61 -9.16
C GLU A 390 0.45 25.11 -9.34
N GLN A 391 1.31 25.90 -9.97
CA GLN A 391 2.72 25.55 -10.16
C GLN A 391 3.50 25.60 -8.85
N THR A 392 3.14 26.51 -7.94
CA THR A 392 3.78 26.65 -6.64
C THR A 392 3.41 25.50 -5.72
N TRP A 393 2.11 25.18 -5.59
CA TRP A 393 1.65 24.09 -4.73
C TRP A 393 2.06 22.73 -5.26
N SER A 394 2.01 22.48 -6.57
CA SER A 394 2.49 21.19 -7.12
C SER A 394 3.97 20.93 -6.84
N ARG A 395 4.81 21.98 -6.75
CA ARG A 395 6.24 21.86 -6.45
C ARG A 395 6.54 21.74 -4.95
N TRP A 396 5.84 22.49 -4.10
CA TRP A 396 6.16 22.63 -2.67
C TRP A 396 5.25 21.82 -1.74
N TYR A 397 4.13 21.29 -2.22
CA TYR A 397 3.22 20.47 -1.41
C TYR A 397 3.90 19.23 -0.78
N PRO A 398 4.80 18.49 -1.47
CA PRO A 398 5.53 17.38 -0.83
C PRO A 398 6.39 17.84 0.36
N LEU A 399 7.00 19.02 0.27
CA LEU A 399 7.78 19.59 1.38
C LEU A 399 6.88 19.99 2.54
N PHE A 400 5.73 20.62 2.25
CA PHE A 400 4.73 20.97 3.27
C PHE A 400 4.21 19.72 3.99
N PHE A 401 3.91 18.65 3.25
CA PHE A 401 3.49 17.36 3.83
C PHE A 401 4.57 16.78 4.74
N LEU A 402 5.83 16.78 4.28
CA LEU A 402 6.97 16.30 5.06
C LEU A 402 7.16 17.10 6.36
N VAL A 403 7.06 18.43 6.31
CA VAL A 403 7.11 19.29 7.50
C VAL A 403 5.94 19.00 8.45
N SER A 404 4.73 18.85 7.92
CA SER A 404 3.53 18.52 8.71
C SER A 404 3.66 17.15 9.38
N PHE A 405 4.24 16.19 8.68
CA PHE A 405 4.52 14.85 9.19
C PHE A 405 5.48 14.91 10.39
N PHE A 406 6.63 15.57 10.26
CA PHE A 406 7.58 15.72 11.37
C PHE A 406 7.01 16.55 12.53
N TYR A 407 6.28 17.62 12.24
CA TYR A 407 5.56 18.41 13.24
C TYR A 407 4.59 17.55 14.05
N SER A 408 3.91 16.61 13.42
CA SER A 408 2.91 15.76 14.08
C SER A 408 3.53 14.73 15.03
N PHE A 409 4.82 14.42 14.89
CA PHE A 409 5.56 13.58 15.85
C PHE A 409 6.11 14.36 17.05
N LEU A 410 6.44 15.65 16.89
CA LEU A 410 7.08 16.49 17.91
C LEU A 410 6.33 16.50 19.26
N PRO A 411 4.99 16.68 19.31
CA PRO A 411 4.22 16.59 20.54
C PRO A 411 4.34 15.24 21.23
N GLY A 412 4.47 14.15 20.47
CA GLY A 412 4.67 12.79 20.96
C GLY A 412 6.04 12.58 21.62
N PHE A 413 7.11 13.20 21.11
CA PHE A 413 8.44 13.14 21.73
C PHE A 413 8.58 14.03 22.98
N SER A 414 7.82 15.11 23.04
CA SER A 414 7.79 16.00 24.22
C SER A 414 7.17 15.30 25.45
N LEU A 415 6.36 14.26 25.23
CA LEU A 415 5.82 13.40 26.27
C LEU A 415 6.87 12.34 26.61
N HIS A 416 7.72 12.61 27.59
CA HIS A 416 8.58 11.56 28.14
C HIS A 416 7.68 10.51 28.81
N GLY A 417 7.67 9.26 28.32
CA GLY A 417 6.94 8.14 28.92
C GLY A 417 5.62 7.75 28.22
N GLU A 418 5.29 6.47 28.29
CA GLU A 418 4.02 5.91 27.79
C GLU A 418 2.85 6.36 28.69
N MET A 419 1.87 7.09 28.14
CA MET A 419 0.68 7.51 28.92
C MET A 419 -0.21 6.32 29.32
N VAL A 420 -0.32 5.37 28.40
CA VAL A 420 -1.14 4.17 28.53
C VAL A 420 -0.28 3.02 28.05
N ARG A 421 0.00 2.09 28.96
CA ARG A 421 0.64 0.82 28.64
C ARG A 421 -0.43 -0.25 28.73
N VAL A 422 -0.70 -0.89 27.60
CA VAL A 422 -1.61 -2.03 27.57
C VAL A 422 -0.73 -3.27 27.65
N GLU A 423 -0.99 -4.12 28.64
CA GLU A 423 -0.29 -5.39 28.81
C GLU A 423 -1.28 -6.52 29.05
N LEU A 424 -0.90 -7.73 28.65
CA LEU A 424 -1.68 -8.91 28.94
C LEU A 424 -1.19 -9.52 30.27
N ILE A 425 -1.99 -9.42 31.34
CA ILE A 425 -1.71 -10.06 32.63
C ILE A 425 -2.75 -11.16 32.84
N ASN A 426 -2.30 -12.41 32.94
CA ASN A 426 -3.18 -13.58 33.12
C ASN A 426 -4.33 -13.66 32.11
N ALA A 427 -4.01 -13.48 30.81
CA ALA A 427 -4.98 -13.45 29.70
C ALA A 427 -6.04 -12.33 29.78
N THR A 428 -5.87 -11.38 30.70
CA THR A 428 -6.72 -10.19 30.83
C THR A 428 -5.98 -8.98 30.30
N LEU A 429 -6.62 -8.18 29.46
CA LEU A 429 -6.05 -6.94 28.95
C LEU A 429 -6.04 -5.90 30.07
N MET A 430 -4.87 -5.60 30.62
CA MET A 430 -4.69 -4.61 31.66
C MET A 430 -4.12 -3.33 31.06
N SER A 431 -4.82 -2.22 31.25
CA SER A 431 -4.36 -0.89 30.87
C SER A 431 -3.76 -0.21 32.09
N THR A 432 -2.44 -0.14 32.17
CA THR A 432 -1.74 0.64 33.20
C THR A 432 -1.66 2.09 32.74
N ILE A 433 -2.33 2.95 33.50
CA ILE A 433 -2.38 4.38 33.23
C ILE A 433 -1.42 5.08 34.19
N ASN A 434 -0.41 5.76 33.65
CA ASN A 434 0.40 6.64 34.48
C ASN A 434 -0.32 7.98 34.65
N VAL A 435 -0.94 8.18 35.81
CA VAL A 435 -1.82 9.34 36.11
C VAL A 435 -1.09 10.67 35.92
N GLU A 436 0.19 10.75 36.26
CA GLU A 436 0.98 11.98 36.11
C GLU A 436 1.24 12.33 34.63
N HIS A 437 1.54 11.31 33.82
CA HIS A 437 1.76 11.48 32.38
C HIS A 437 0.44 11.75 31.63
N VAL A 438 -0.68 11.17 32.08
CA VAL A 438 -2.00 11.47 31.54
C VAL A 438 -2.41 12.90 31.86
N ASN A 439 -2.24 13.35 33.10
CA ASN A 439 -2.60 14.71 33.49
C ASN A 439 -1.78 15.77 32.74
N SER A 440 -0.46 15.56 32.62
CA SER A 440 0.41 16.44 31.82
C SER A 440 0.07 16.38 30.31
N GLY A 441 -0.28 15.20 29.80
CA GLY A 441 -0.78 15.00 28.45
C GLY A 441 -2.07 15.75 28.14
N ILE A 442 -3.06 15.66 29.04
CA ILE A 442 -4.33 16.39 28.95
C ILE A 442 -4.08 17.90 28.94
N TYR A 443 -3.24 18.41 29.84
CA TYR A 443 -2.89 19.83 29.90
C TYR A 443 -2.27 20.33 28.59
N ARG A 444 -1.27 19.61 28.06
CA ARG A 444 -0.62 20.00 26.80
C ARG A 444 -1.56 19.90 25.60
N LYS A 445 -2.36 18.83 25.51
CA LYS A 445 -3.39 18.68 24.47
C LYS A 445 -4.40 19.82 24.51
N SER A 446 -4.72 20.31 25.71
CA SER A 446 -5.58 21.48 25.90
C SER A 446 -4.97 22.75 25.32
N VAL A 447 -3.69 23.01 25.61
CA VAL A 447 -2.95 24.17 25.07
C VAL A 447 -2.93 24.11 23.54
N TYR A 448 -2.58 22.96 22.96
CA TYR A 448 -2.59 22.80 21.50
C TYR A 448 -3.98 23.01 20.91
N SER A 449 -5.03 22.45 21.54
CA SER A 449 -6.41 22.60 21.06
C SER A 449 -6.85 24.06 21.04
N ILE A 450 -6.52 24.85 22.06
CA ILE A 450 -6.82 26.29 22.10
C ILE A 450 -6.07 27.03 20.99
N VAL A 451 -4.77 26.77 20.81
CA VAL A 451 -3.95 27.39 19.76
C VAL A 451 -4.52 27.04 18.38
N TYR A 452 -4.86 25.78 18.15
CA TYR A 452 -5.42 25.30 16.88
C TYR A 452 -6.78 25.92 16.60
N PHE A 453 -7.62 26.04 17.62
CA PHE A 453 -8.92 26.70 17.52
C PHE A 453 -8.77 28.16 17.06
N LEU A 454 -7.87 28.92 17.70
CA LEU A 454 -7.64 30.33 17.36
C LEU A 454 -7.08 30.49 15.93
N ILE A 455 -6.12 29.65 15.53
CA ILE A 455 -5.55 29.68 14.18
C ILE A 455 -6.61 29.37 13.13
N LEU A 456 -7.45 28.35 13.35
CA LEU A 456 -8.49 27.97 12.39
C LEU A 456 -9.55 29.06 12.26
N ILE A 457 -9.97 29.70 13.36
CA ILE A 457 -10.90 30.83 13.30
C ILE A 457 -10.28 31.99 12.52
N ALA A 458 -9.00 32.32 12.77
CA ALA A 458 -8.33 33.38 12.04
C ALA A 458 -8.24 33.08 10.53
N LEU A 459 -7.90 31.84 10.15
CA LEU A 459 -7.89 31.39 8.76
C LEU A 459 -9.29 31.39 8.12
N LEU A 460 -10.32 31.00 8.87
CA LEU A 460 -11.71 31.00 8.43
C LEU A 460 -12.18 32.43 8.15
N ALA A 461 -11.95 33.35 9.09
CA ALA A 461 -12.26 34.77 8.96
C ALA A 461 -11.51 35.41 7.79
N SER A 462 -10.21 35.10 7.64
CA SER A 462 -9.39 35.59 6.53
C SER A 462 -9.90 35.10 5.18
N THR A 463 -10.24 33.82 5.07
CA THR A 463 -10.75 33.21 3.82
C THR A 463 -12.13 33.78 3.48
N TYR A 464 -13.00 33.95 4.46
CA TYR A 464 -14.33 34.56 4.28
C TYR A 464 -14.23 36.03 3.83
N TRP A 465 -13.41 36.83 4.52
CA TRP A 465 -13.20 38.25 4.19
C TRP A 465 -12.62 38.43 2.78
N LEU A 466 -11.64 37.61 2.41
CA LEU A 466 -11.03 37.64 1.08
C LEU A 466 -12.07 37.35 0.00
N VAL A 467 -12.94 36.36 0.21
CA VAL A 467 -14.00 35.98 -0.75
C VAL A 467 -15.09 37.03 -0.86
N TYR A 468 -15.44 37.68 0.25
CA TYR A 468 -16.33 38.83 0.26
C TYR A 468 -15.73 39.97 -0.60
N ARG A 469 -14.44 40.28 -0.41
CA ARG A 469 -13.71 41.29 -1.19
C ARG A 469 -13.53 40.91 -2.67
N THR A 470 -13.35 39.64 -3.01
CA THR A 470 -13.26 39.20 -4.42
C THR A 470 -14.64 39.15 -5.10
N SER A 471 -15.73 39.07 -4.33
CA SER A 471 -17.10 39.11 -4.88
C SER A 471 -17.54 40.50 -5.32
N THR A 472 -16.83 41.56 -4.90
CA THR A 472 -17.06 42.94 -5.33
C THR A 472 -16.22 43.34 -6.55
N THR A 473 -15.31 42.49 -7.03
CA THR A 473 -14.44 42.74 -8.20
C THR A 473 -15.05 42.17 -9.50
N SER A 474 -14.88 42.87 -10.63
CA SER A 474 -15.63 42.62 -11.88
C SER A 474 -15.27 41.34 -12.67
N ASN A 475 -14.27 40.56 -12.24
CA ASN A 475 -13.81 39.39 -13.00
C ASN A 475 -14.66 38.12 -12.72
N ARG A 476 -15.56 37.79 -13.65
CA ARG A 476 -16.50 36.64 -13.55
C ARG A 476 -15.84 35.26 -13.46
N ALA A 477 -14.63 35.07 -14.00
CA ALA A 477 -13.93 33.78 -13.97
C ALA A 477 -13.35 33.50 -12.57
N ILE A 478 -12.70 34.51 -11.98
CA ILE A 478 -12.18 34.48 -10.62
C ILE A 478 -13.33 34.29 -9.62
N GLN A 479 -14.46 34.98 -9.81
CA GLN A 479 -15.63 34.82 -8.95
C GLN A 479 -16.22 33.40 -8.93
N LYS A 480 -16.29 32.71 -10.07
CA LYS A 480 -16.85 31.34 -10.14
C LYS A 480 -15.95 30.30 -9.47
N VAL A 481 -14.63 30.40 -9.68
CA VAL A 481 -13.65 29.49 -9.06
C VAL A 481 -13.54 29.76 -7.56
N ALA A 482 -13.47 31.04 -7.15
CA ALA A 482 -13.45 31.44 -5.75
C ALA A 482 -14.71 30.97 -5.00
N LYS A 483 -15.93 31.24 -5.50
CA LYS A 483 -17.17 30.82 -4.80
C LYS A 483 -17.32 29.30 -4.65
N LYS A 484 -16.79 28.50 -5.58
CA LYS A 484 -16.94 27.04 -5.55
C LYS A 484 -15.96 26.37 -4.59
N LEU A 485 -14.67 26.69 -4.70
CA LEU A 485 -13.61 26.07 -3.87
C LEU A 485 -13.61 26.60 -2.43
N THR A 486 -14.09 27.83 -2.21
CA THR A 486 -14.26 28.37 -0.86
C THR A 486 -15.35 27.64 -0.08
N ARG A 487 -16.45 27.20 -0.70
CA ARG A 487 -17.52 26.48 0.03
C ARG A 487 -17.04 25.15 0.60
N VAL A 488 -16.23 24.39 -0.13
CA VAL A 488 -15.64 23.13 0.34
C VAL A 488 -14.69 23.38 1.51
N ALA A 489 -13.78 24.35 1.36
CA ALA A 489 -12.81 24.67 2.41
C ALA A 489 -13.47 25.24 3.67
N LEU A 490 -14.47 26.13 3.54
CA LEU A 490 -15.22 26.68 4.67
C LEU A 490 -15.99 25.58 5.42
N VAL A 491 -16.71 24.69 4.70
CA VAL A 491 -17.47 23.61 5.34
C VAL A 491 -16.53 22.64 6.07
N TYR A 492 -15.42 22.25 5.45
CA TYR A 492 -14.43 21.39 6.08
C TYR A 492 -13.78 22.04 7.31
N CYS A 493 -13.43 23.33 7.22
CA CYS A 493 -12.84 24.08 8.33
C CYS A 493 -13.83 24.28 9.49
N VAL A 494 -15.11 24.56 9.22
CA VAL A 494 -16.16 24.67 10.25
C VAL A 494 -16.36 23.34 10.97
N LEU A 495 -16.43 22.23 10.24
CA LEU A 495 -16.56 20.90 10.83
C LEU A 495 -15.38 20.55 11.74
N TYR A 496 -14.15 20.84 11.29
CA TYR A 496 -12.95 20.60 12.09
C TYR A 496 -12.83 21.55 13.30
N THR A 497 -13.23 22.81 13.14
CA THR A 497 -13.33 23.77 14.26
C THR A 497 -14.32 23.29 15.31
N GLY A 498 -15.42 22.64 14.91
CA GLY A 498 -16.39 22.02 15.84
C GLY A 498 -15.80 20.91 16.71
N ILE A 499 -14.96 20.03 16.15
CA ILE A 499 -14.26 18.97 16.92
C ILE A 499 -13.30 19.58 17.94
N ILE A 500 -12.51 20.57 17.51
CA ILE A 500 -11.56 21.23 18.40
C ILE A 500 -12.31 22.02 19.48
N ALA A 501 -13.41 22.70 19.13
CA ALA A 501 -14.29 23.37 20.08
C ALA A 501 -14.80 22.40 21.15
N TRP A 502 -15.24 21.19 20.76
CA TRP A 502 -15.66 20.16 21.70
C TRP A 502 -14.53 19.74 22.66
N THR A 503 -13.31 19.63 22.14
CA THR A 503 -12.12 19.32 22.95
C THR A 503 -11.84 20.44 23.96
N VAL A 504 -11.95 21.71 23.54
CA VAL A 504 -11.80 22.89 24.41
C VAL A 504 -12.91 22.95 25.46
N ILE A 505 -14.17 22.68 25.10
CA ILE A 505 -15.31 22.65 26.03
C ILE A 505 -15.12 21.56 27.07
N THR A 506 -14.66 20.37 26.67
CA THR A 506 -14.39 19.26 27.59
C THR A 506 -13.33 19.66 28.62
N VAL A 507 -12.27 20.36 28.19
CA VAL A 507 -11.22 20.88 29.07
C VAL A 507 -11.76 21.96 30.01
N LEU A 508 -12.52 22.93 29.50
CA LEU A 508 -13.14 23.97 30.32
C LEU A 508 -14.06 23.36 31.37
N ASN A 509 -14.75 22.27 31.03
CA ASN A 509 -15.60 21.56 31.96
C ASN A 509 -14.81 20.92 33.12
N THR A 510 -13.61 20.37 32.87
CA THR A 510 -12.76 19.83 33.95
C THR A 510 -12.32 20.87 34.98
N ARG A 511 -12.39 22.17 34.64
CA ARG A 511 -11.95 23.28 35.50
C ARG A 511 -13.09 24.11 36.07
N PHE A 512 -14.16 24.29 35.31
CA PHE A 512 -15.23 25.25 35.61
C PHE A 512 -16.62 24.61 35.67
N ALA A 513 -16.76 23.30 35.46
CA ALA A 513 -18.03 22.57 35.50
C ALA A 513 -19.15 23.22 34.66
N VAL A 514 -18.78 23.70 33.46
CA VAL A 514 -19.66 24.49 32.56
C VAL A 514 -20.80 23.66 31.95
N VAL A 515 -20.66 22.34 31.92
CA VAL A 515 -21.53 21.41 31.17
C VAL A 515 -22.32 20.51 32.13
N SER A 516 -23.58 20.23 31.79
CA SER A 516 -24.45 19.34 32.58
C SER A 516 -23.91 17.91 32.71
N THR A 517 -24.26 17.25 33.82
CA THR A 517 -23.83 15.88 34.14
C THR A 517 -24.29 14.85 33.09
N GLU A 518 -25.50 15.00 32.54
CA GLU A 518 -26.01 14.12 31.48
C GLU A 518 -25.21 14.17 30.17
N LEU A 519 -24.67 15.34 29.83
CA LEU A 519 -23.81 15.50 28.65
C LEU A 519 -22.41 14.94 28.93
N LEU A 520 -21.98 14.96 30.19
CA LEU A 520 -20.72 14.37 30.64
C LEU A 520 -20.78 12.84 30.54
N ASP A 521 -21.85 12.20 31.01
CA ASP A 521 -21.98 10.74 30.95
C ASP A 521 -21.92 10.19 29.51
N ASN A 522 -22.40 11.00 28.55
CA ASN A 522 -22.38 10.66 27.13
C ASN A 522 -21.23 11.30 26.33
N HIS A 523 -20.30 12.00 27.00
CA HIS A 523 -19.34 12.88 26.33
C HIS A 523 -18.42 12.13 25.34
N TRP A 524 -18.01 10.91 25.68
CA TRP A 524 -17.16 10.08 24.82
C TRP A 524 -17.91 9.55 23.61
N ALA A 525 -19.19 9.17 23.79
CA ALA A 525 -20.02 8.67 22.70
C ALA A 525 -20.30 9.79 21.68
N LEU A 526 -20.62 10.99 22.18
CA LEU A 526 -20.80 12.18 21.35
C LEU A 526 -19.51 12.57 20.62
N LEU A 527 -18.35 12.54 21.30
CA LEU A 527 -17.06 12.82 20.67
C LEU A 527 -16.74 11.82 19.55
N MET A 528 -17.00 10.52 19.74
CA MET A 528 -16.79 9.51 18.70
C MET A 528 -17.74 9.71 17.51
N PHE A 529 -19.01 10.05 17.76
CA PHE A 529 -19.99 10.34 16.71
C PHE A 529 -19.63 11.59 15.89
N VAL A 530 -19.22 12.67 16.55
CA VAL A 530 -18.79 13.92 15.89
C VAL A 530 -17.50 13.67 15.11
N SER A 531 -16.56 12.91 15.69
CA SER A 531 -15.35 12.46 15.01
C SER A 531 -15.68 11.70 13.72
N ASP A 532 -16.57 10.71 13.76
CA ASP A 532 -17.01 9.94 12.58
C ASP A 532 -17.62 10.79 11.50
N SER A 533 -18.49 11.71 11.92
CA SER A 533 -19.14 12.65 11.03
C SER A 533 -18.09 13.43 10.24
N VAL A 534 -16.99 13.87 10.86
CA VAL A 534 -15.93 14.62 10.17
C VAL A 534 -15.01 13.72 9.36
N PHE A 535 -14.52 12.61 9.93
CA PHE A 535 -13.63 11.66 9.25
C PHE A 535 -14.24 11.11 7.96
N LEU A 536 -15.56 10.89 7.96
CA LEU A 536 -16.29 10.38 6.80
C LEU A 536 -16.94 11.50 5.96
N SER A 537 -16.95 12.76 6.41
CA SER A 537 -17.64 13.86 5.71
C SER A 537 -17.01 14.26 4.38
N LEU A 538 -15.68 14.17 4.23
CA LEU A 538 -14.97 14.76 3.09
C LEU A 538 -15.50 14.25 1.72
N PRO A 539 -15.70 12.94 1.51
CA PRO A 539 -16.36 12.42 0.31
C PRO A 539 -17.76 13.03 0.07
N TYR A 540 -18.57 13.20 1.11
CA TYR A 540 -19.91 13.78 1.00
C TYR A 540 -19.88 15.29 0.71
N ILE A 541 -18.95 16.03 1.32
CA ILE A 541 -18.73 17.46 1.05
C ILE A 541 -18.35 17.65 -0.42
N LEU A 542 -17.43 16.84 -0.92
CA LEU A 542 -17.02 16.84 -2.33
C LEU A 542 -18.20 16.49 -3.25
N LEU A 543 -19.01 15.49 -2.87
CA LEU A 543 -20.22 15.12 -3.61
C LEU A 543 -21.27 16.23 -3.61
N CYS A 544 -21.44 16.99 -2.53
CA CYS A 544 -22.43 18.07 -2.47
C CYS A 544 -21.97 19.33 -3.22
N PHE A 545 -20.71 19.74 -3.04
CA PHE A 545 -20.24 21.06 -3.47
C PHE A 545 -19.39 21.03 -4.74
N ASP A 546 -18.73 19.92 -5.06
CA ASP A 546 -17.93 19.81 -6.27
C ASP A 546 -18.79 19.36 -7.47
N SER A 547 -19.10 20.29 -8.37
CA SER A 547 -19.79 20.00 -9.63
C SER A 547 -19.03 19.05 -10.56
N ASN A 548 -17.71 18.90 -10.41
CA ASN A 548 -16.93 17.93 -11.19
C ASN A 548 -17.17 16.52 -10.65
N VAL A 549 -17.16 16.35 -9.32
CA VAL A 549 -17.49 15.08 -8.64
C VAL A 549 -18.94 14.67 -8.92
N ARG A 550 -19.91 15.61 -8.83
CA ARG A 550 -21.32 15.33 -9.19
C ARG A 550 -21.51 14.98 -10.64
N LYS A 551 -20.89 15.73 -11.56
CA LYS A 551 -20.95 15.42 -12.99
C LYS A 551 -20.30 14.07 -13.29
N HIS A 552 -19.32 13.65 -12.51
CA HIS A 552 -18.69 12.35 -12.64
C HIS A 552 -19.62 11.21 -12.18
N LEU A 553 -20.32 11.38 -11.05
CA LEU A 553 -21.20 10.36 -10.46
C LEU A 553 -22.60 10.27 -11.11
N ILE A 554 -23.21 11.40 -11.48
CA ILE A 554 -24.63 11.46 -11.92
C ILE A 554 -24.80 11.15 -13.42
N ARG A 555 -23.77 11.34 -14.27
CA ARG A 555 -23.86 11.09 -15.73
C ARG A 555 -23.97 9.62 -16.14
N ARG A 556 -24.26 8.71 -15.21
CA ARG A 556 -24.52 7.30 -15.49
C ARG A 556 -25.92 7.06 -16.09
N LYS A 557 -26.89 7.97 -15.93
CA LYS A 557 -28.31 7.71 -16.30
C LYS A 557 -28.77 8.18 -17.70
N SER A 558 -28.09 9.10 -18.38
CA SER A 558 -28.68 9.76 -19.58
C SER A 558 -28.19 9.25 -20.93
N CYS A 559 -27.27 8.26 -20.99
CA CYS A 559 -26.65 7.83 -22.26
C CYS A 559 -27.12 6.45 -22.77
N VAL A 560 -28.21 5.91 -22.24
CA VAL A 560 -28.74 4.58 -22.63
C VAL A 560 -30.09 4.67 -23.38
N ILE A 561 -30.68 5.86 -23.57
CA ILE A 561 -32.02 5.98 -24.18
C ILE A 561 -32.03 6.65 -25.57
N SER A 562 -30.91 7.18 -26.10
CA SER A 562 -30.92 7.87 -27.41
C SER A 562 -30.25 7.08 -28.55
N ALA A 563 -30.32 5.75 -28.53
CA ALA A 563 -29.87 4.89 -29.63
C ALA A 563 -30.94 3.85 -29.98
N SER A 564 -32.17 4.30 -30.18
CA SER A 564 -33.22 3.54 -30.86
C SER A 564 -34.33 4.50 -31.33
N SER A 565 -34.07 5.18 -32.44
CA SER A 565 -35.08 5.73 -33.36
C SER A 565 -34.38 6.17 -34.63
#